data_AF-A0A8T5BE72-F1
#
_entry.id   AF-A0A8T5BE72-F1
#
_cell.length_a   1.000
_cell.length_b   1.000
_cell.length_c   1.000
_cell.angle_alpha   90.00
_cell.angle_beta   90.00
_cell.angle_gamma   90.00
#
_symmetry.space_group_name_H-M   'P 1'
#
loop_
_entity.id
_entity.type
_entity.pdbx_description
1 polymer ?
#
loop_
_entity_poly.entity_id
_entity_poly.type
_entity_poly.pdbx_seq_one_letter_code
_entity_poly.pdbx_strand_id
1 'polypeptide(L)'
;MNSRERVIRAIAFKYPDRVPILHEGMQAAPLFEHGEKLVDLWRRYPGDSGDPSSRPIPKPDPRDFQPDGKYHRIEVDEWGTVWEHRIFGVFGIAVKRPLDDLSNLKNY
;
A
#
# COMPACT_ATOMS: atom_id res chain seq x y z
N MET A 1 -24.14 3.25 16.25
CA MET A 1 -22.75 2.84 16.59
C MET A 1 -21.81 3.74 15.82
N ASN A 2 -20.79 4.30 16.45
CA ASN A 2 -19.76 5.06 15.73
C ASN A 2 -18.76 4.11 15.04
N SER A 3 -17.92 4.64 14.16
CA SER A 3 -16.93 3.86 13.40
C SER A 3 -16.01 3.03 14.30
N ARG A 4 -15.51 3.63 15.39
CA ARG A 4 -14.60 2.96 16.33
C ARG A 4 -15.27 1.79 17.04
N GLU A 5 -16.48 2.00 17.55
CA GLU A 5 -17.28 0.94 18.20
C GLU A 5 -17.56 -0.22 17.25
N ARG A 6 -17.86 0.09 15.99
CA ARG A 6 -18.14 -0.90 14.94
C ARG A 6 -16.95 -1.80 14.70
N VAL A 7 -15.76 -1.23 14.53
CA VAL A 7 -14.50 -1.98 14.37
C VAL A 7 -14.21 -2.84 15.60
N ILE A 8 -14.30 -2.27 16.81
CA ILE A 8 -14.02 -3.01 18.06
C ILE A 8 -14.96 -4.21 18.21
N ARG A 9 -16.25 -4.05 17.93
CA ARG A 9 -17.22 -5.15 18.02
C ARG A 9 -16.97 -6.23 16.98
N ALA A 10 -16.59 -5.86 15.76
CA ALA A 10 -16.24 -6.81 14.72
C ALA A 10 -15.00 -7.65 15.11
N ILE A 11 -13.93 -7.02 15.62
CA ILE A 11 -12.72 -7.71 16.10
C ILE A 11 -13.05 -8.66 17.26
N ALA A 12 -13.97 -8.26 18.15
CA ALA A 12 -14.39 -9.07 19.29
C ALA A 12 -15.45 -10.14 18.93
N PHE A 13 -15.70 -10.41 17.64
CA PHE A 13 -16.72 -11.35 17.17
C PHE A 13 -18.12 -11.12 17.77
N LYS A 14 -18.47 -9.85 18.01
CA LYS A 14 -19.81 -9.42 18.46
C LYS A 14 -20.64 -8.99 17.25
N TYR A 15 -21.88 -8.56 17.51
CA TYR A 15 -22.81 -8.07 16.48
C TYR A 15 -22.63 -6.56 16.26
N PRO A 16 -21.83 -6.07 15.29
CA PRO A 16 -21.87 -4.68 14.87
C PRO A 16 -23.20 -4.37 14.16
N ASP A 17 -23.51 -3.08 14.00
CA ASP A 17 -24.71 -2.64 13.25
C ASP A 17 -24.57 -2.84 11.73
N ARG A 18 -23.34 -2.93 11.21
CA ARG A 18 -22.99 -3.37 9.85
C ARG A 18 -21.53 -3.83 9.79
N VAL A 19 -21.12 -4.46 8.68
CA VAL A 19 -19.71 -4.79 8.41
C VAL A 19 -18.89 -3.48 8.34
N PRO A 20 -17.79 -3.35 9.12
CA PRO A 20 -16.89 -2.20 9.00
C PRO A 20 -16.21 -2.17 7.63
N ILE A 21 -16.03 -0.98 7.08
CA ILE A 21 -15.37 -0.74 5.80
C ILE A 21 -13.98 -0.14 6.05
N LEU A 22 -12.98 -0.66 5.36
CA LEU A 22 -11.67 -0.04 5.22
C LEU A 22 -11.51 0.39 3.76
N HIS A 23 -11.25 1.67 3.55
CA HIS A 23 -10.75 2.13 2.26
C HIS A 23 -9.25 1.88 2.23
N GLU A 24 -8.88 0.80 1.56
CA GLU A 24 -7.47 0.47 1.40
C GLU A 24 -6.81 1.50 0.47
N GLY A 25 -5.78 2.17 0.99
CA GLY A 25 -5.10 3.24 0.29
C GLY A 25 -3.58 3.16 0.45
N MET A 26 -3.06 1.97 0.79
CA MET A 26 -1.62 1.70 0.85
C MET A 26 -0.97 1.70 -0.54
N GLN A 27 -1.74 1.45 -1.61
CA GLN A 27 -1.22 1.49 -2.97
C GLN A 27 -1.24 2.91 -3.53
N ALA A 28 -0.08 3.32 -4.05
CA ALA A 28 0.08 4.63 -4.67
C ALA A 28 -0.58 4.73 -6.05
N ALA A 29 -0.79 3.60 -6.75
CA ALA A 29 -1.28 3.60 -8.13
C ALA A 29 -2.68 4.25 -8.30
N PRO A 30 -3.73 3.88 -7.53
CA PRO A 30 -5.06 4.51 -7.68
C PRO A 30 -5.04 6.00 -7.34
N LEU A 31 -4.23 6.39 -6.36
CA LEU A 31 -4.11 7.79 -5.94
C LEU A 31 -3.32 8.62 -6.98
N PHE A 32 -2.32 8.04 -7.64
CA PHE A 32 -1.63 8.65 -8.77
C PHE A 32 -2.54 8.83 -9.98
N GLU A 33 -3.34 7.82 -10.31
CA GLU A 33 -4.21 7.83 -11.49
C GLU A 33 -5.41 8.79 -11.33
N HIS A 34 -6.02 8.81 -10.14
CA HIS A 34 -7.27 9.54 -9.92
C HIS A 34 -7.12 10.83 -9.10
N GLY A 35 -6.02 10.98 -8.35
CA GLY A 35 -5.70 12.17 -7.57
C GLY A 35 -6.85 12.64 -6.68
N GLU A 36 -7.13 13.94 -6.75
CA GLU A 36 -8.16 14.61 -5.94
C GLU A 36 -9.56 14.01 -6.09
N LYS A 37 -9.90 13.41 -7.24
CA LYS A 37 -11.22 12.78 -7.42
C LYS A 37 -11.44 11.61 -6.48
N LEU A 38 -10.38 10.82 -6.23
CA LEU A 38 -10.43 9.71 -5.28
C LEU A 38 -10.43 10.21 -3.83
N VAL A 39 -9.66 11.27 -3.54
CA VAL A 39 -9.66 11.95 -2.24
C VAL A 39 -11.06 12.48 -1.91
N ASP A 40 -11.72 13.15 -2.86
CA ASP A 40 -13.09 13.63 -2.72
C ASP A 40 -14.09 12.51 -2.46
N LEU A 41 -13.92 11.37 -3.13
CA LEU A 41 -14.75 10.19 -2.92
C LEU A 41 -14.61 9.66 -1.48
N TRP A 42 -13.37 9.54 -0.98
CA TRP A 42 -13.13 9.10 0.40
C TRP A 42 -13.66 10.09 1.44
N ARG A 43 -13.55 11.40 1.19
CA ARG A 43 -14.15 12.43 2.05
C ARG A 43 -15.68 12.34 2.09
N ARG A 44 -16.31 12.09 0.93
CA ARG A 44 -17.76 11.95 0.82
C ARG A 44 -18.29 10.67 1.48
N TYR A 45 -17.53 9.58 1.39
CA TYR A 45 -17.91 8.28 1.92
C TYR A 45 -16.80 7.74 2.83
N PRO A 46 -16.66 8.24 4.08
CA PRO A 46 -15.58 7.82 4.97
C PRO A 46 -15.71 6.35 5.37
N GLY A 47 -14.56 5.69 5.52
CA GLY A 47 -14.48 4.35 6.06
C GLY A 47 -14.68 4.32 7.58
N ASP A 48 -14.60 3.11 8.14
CA ASP A 48 -14.66 2.88 9.58
C ASP A 48 -13.27 2.85 10.23
N SER A 49 -12.20 2.85 9.43
CA SER A 49 -10.81 2.72 9.88
C SER A 49 -9.87 3.65 9.10
N GLY A 50 -9.22 4.55 9.83
CA GLY A 50 -8.27 5.53 9.27
C GLY A 50 -8.94 6.59 8.38
N ASP A 51 -8.14 7.59 7.99
CA ASP A 51 -8.52 8.59 6.99
C ASP A 51 -7.48 8.59 5.85
N PRO A 52 -7.76 7.90 4.73
CA PRO A 52 -6.85 7.86 3.59
C PRO A 52 -6.79 9.19 2.83
N SER A 53 -7.75 10.10 3.03
CA SER A 53 -7.84 11.38 2.29
C SER A 53 -6.75 12.39 2.66
N SER A 54 -6.07 12.16 3.79
CA SER A 54 -4.93 12.97 4.25
C SER A 54 -3.61 12.65 3.55
N ARG A 55 -3.56 11.55 2.77
CA ARG A 55 -2.31 11.11 2.13
C ARG A 55 -1.95 12.01 0.94
N PRO A 56 -0.68 12.42 0.79
CA PRO A 56 -0.25 13.16 -0.38
C PRO A 56 -0.37 12.30 -1.64
N ILE A 57 -0.76 12.91 -2.76
CA ILE A 57 -0.79 12.24 -4.06
C ILE A 57 0.65 11.90 -4.47
N PRO A 58 1.01 10.61 -4.62
CA PRO A 58 2.36 10.19 -4.90
C PRO A 58 2.73 10.52 -6.35
N LYS A 59 4.00 10.78 -6.60
CA LYS A 59 4.55 11.02 -7.94
C LYS A 59 5.77 10.12 -8.16
N PRO A 60 5.92 9.50 -9.34
CA PRO A 60 7.10 8.70 -9.63
C PRO A 60 8.33 9.59 -9.77
N ASP A 61 9.50 9.05 -9.39
CA ASP A 61 10.76 9.70 -9.71
C ASP A 61 11.05 9.52 -11.21
N PRO A 62 11.37 10.58 -11.97
CA PRO A 62 11.74 10.46 -13.38
C PRO A 62 12.88 9.47 -13.65
N ARG A 63 13.76 9.25 -12.66
CA ARG A 63 14.89 8.31 -12.75
C ARG A 63 14.46 6.84 -12.76
N ASP A 64 13.23 6.55 -12.31
CA ASP A 64 12.68 5.19 -12.32
C ASP A 64 12.11 4.80 -13.70
N PHE A 65 12.09 5.72 -14.66
CA PHE A 65 11.67 5.42 -16.02
C PHE A 65 12.86 5.09 -16.91
N GLN A 66 12.73 4.00 -17.67
CA GLN A 66 13.71 3.59 -18.65
C GLN A 66 13.61 4.45 -19.92
N PRO A 67 14.61 4.41 -20.83
CA PRO A 67 14.57 5.17 -22.08
C PRO A 67 13.35 4.87 -22.98
N ASP A 68 12.73 3.70 -22.83
CA ASP A 68 11.51 3.30 -23.53
C ASP A 68 10.22 3.80 -22.86
N GLY A 69 10.33 4.57 -21.77
CA GLY A 69 9.22 5.14 -21.01
C GLY A 69 8.57 4.17 -20.03
N LYS A 70 9.06 2.93 -19.89
CA LYS A 70 8.51 1.99 -18.92
C LYS A 70 9.05 2.26 -17.51
N TYR A 71 8.18 2.15 -16.52
CA TYR A 71 8.58 2.20 -15.12
C TYR A 71 9.35 0.94 -14.74
N HIS A 72 10.53 1.10 -14.15
CA HIS A 72 11.35 0.01 -13.65
C HIS A 72 12.30 0.51 -12.56
N ARG A 73 12.00 0.11 -11.31
CA ARG A 73 12.78 0.44 -10.13
C ARG A 73 13.23 -0.84 -9.43
N ILE A 74 14.51 -0.91 -9.08
CA ILE A 74 15.07 -1.95 -8.20
C ILE A 74 15.41 -1.30 -6.87
N GLU A 75 14.96 -1.89 -5.77
CA GLU A 75 15.23 -1.43 -4.41
C GLU A 75 15.76 -2.59 -3.57
N VAL A 76 16.61 -2.27 -2.60
CA VAL A 76 17.00 -3.21 -1.54
C VAL A 76 16.44 -2.66 -0.24
N ASP A 77 15.59 -3.42 0.43
CA ASP A 77 15.00 -3.01 1.72
C ASP A 77 16.00 -3.15 2.88
N GLU A 78 15.61 -2.70 4.08
CA GLU A 78 16.43 -2.77 5.28
C GLU A 78 16.77 -4.21 5.72
N TRP A 79 16.05 -5.20 5.20
CA TRP A 79 16.29 -6.61 5.46
C TRP A 79 17.22 -7.24 4.43
N GLY A 80 17.60 -6.53 3.36
CA GLY A 80 18.43 -7.04 2.28
C GLY A 80 17.67 -7.77 1.17
N THR A 81 16.34 -7.68 1.15
CA THR A 81 15.51 -8.20 0.06
C THR A 81 15.58 -7.26 -1.13
N VAL A 82 15.82 -7.82 -2.32
CA VAL A 82 15.79 -7.07 -3.57
C VAL A 82 14.38 -7.12 -4.13
N TRP A 83 13.79 -5.95 -4.32
CA TRP A 83 12.45 -5.74 -4.86
C TRP A 83 12.53 -5.17 -6.26
N GLU A 84 11.75 -5.75 -7.17
CA GLU A 84 11.57 -5.26 -8.53
C GLU A 84 10.17 -4.68 -8.71
N HIS A 85 10.10 -3.40 -9.10
CA HIS A 85 8.84 -2.71 -9.39
C HIS A 85 8.75 -2.41 -10.88
N ARG A 86 7.68 -2.88 -11.51
CA ARG A 86 7.40 -2.69 -12.96
C ARG A 86 6.23 -1.74 -13.24
N ILE A 87 5.46 -1.39 -12.21
CA ILE A 87 4.32 -0.47 -12.31
C ILE A 87 4.41 0.50 -11.12
N PHE A 88 4.37 1.80 -11.40
CA PHE A 88 4.42 2.80 -10.34
C PHE A 88 3.24 2.65 -9.38
N GLY A 89 3.54 2.65 -8.09
CA GLY A 89 2.54 2.58 -7.02
C GLY A 89 1.87 1.22 -6.83
N VAL A 90 2.31 0.19 -7.54
CA VAL A 90 2.01 -1.22 -7.27
C VAL A 90 3.17 -1.82 -6.48
N PHE A 91 2.86 -2.76 -5.58
CA PHE A 91 3.90 -3.47 -4.82
C PHE A 91 4.87 -4.19 -5.76
N GLY A 92 6.15 -4.11 -5.41
CA GLY A 92 7.20 -4.82 -6.12
C GLY A 92 7.14 -6.33 -5.84
N ILE A 93 7.86 -7.09 -6.65
CA ILE A 93 8.05 -8.52 -6.46
C ILE A 93 9.45 -8.72 -5.89
N ALA A 94 9.56 -9.50 -4.81
CA ALA A 94 10.85 -9.90 -4.27
C ALA A 94 11.54 -10.87 -5.23
N VAL A 95 12.62 -10.41 -5.86
CA VAL A 95 13.42 -11.16 -6.84
C VAL A 95 14.64 -11.83 -6.21
N LYS A 96 15.07 -11.36 -5.04
CA LYS A 96 16.10 -12.00 -4.22
C LYS A 96 15.81 -11.75 -2.75
N ARG A 97 15.96 -12.77 -1.91
CA ARG A 97 15.82 -12.69 -0.46
C ARG A 97 17.16 -13.07 0.19
N PRO A 98 17.49 -12.51 1.36
CA PRO A 98 18.72 -12.86 2.08
C PRO A 98 18.83 -14.37 2.37
N LEU A 99 17.68 -15.01 2.63
CA LEU A 99 17.55 -16.42 2.97
C LEU A 99 16.97 -17.28 1.83
N ASP A 100 17.19 -16.91 0.56
CA ASP A 100 16.90 -17.81 -0.57
C ASP A 100 17.70 -19.13 -0.45
N ASP A 101 18.81 -19.12 0.28
CA ASP A 101 19.50 -20.29 0.81
C ASP A 101 19.57 -20.18 2.34
N LEU A 102 19.13 -21.23 3.05
CA LEU A 102 19.21 -21.31 4.51
C LEU A 102 20.65 -21.31 5.04
N SER A 103 21.64 -21.67 4.22
CA SER A 103 23.05 -21.58 4.60
C SER A 103 23.48 -20.14 4.92
N ASN A 104 22.81 -19.15 4.33
CA ASN A 104 23.06 -17.72 4.57
C ASN A 104 22.67 -17.26 5.97
N LEU A 105 21.80 -18.01 6.67
CA LEU A 105 21.31 -17.66 8.02
C LEU A 105 22.46 -17.47 9.02
N LYS A 106 23.60 -18.13 8.81
CA LYS A 106 24.77 -17.99 9.70
C LYS A 106 25.40 -16.60 9.67
N ASN A 107 25.22 -15.86 8.57
CA ASN A 107 25.84 -14.57 8.31
C ASN A 107 24.81 -13.44 8.15
N TYR A 108 23.54 -13.71 8.45
CA TYR A 108 22.43 -12.78 8.40
C TYR A 108 22.17 -12.22 9.80
#